data_AF-X1CGS8-F1
#
_entry.id   AF-X1CGS8-F1
#
_cell.length_a   1.000
_cell.length_b   1.000
_cell.length_c   1.000
_cell.angle_alpha   90.00
_cell.angle_beta   90.00
_cell.angle_gamma   90.00
#
_symmetry.space_group_name_H-M   'P 1'
#
loop_
_entity.id
_entity.type
_entity.pdbx_description
1 polymer ?
#
loop_
_entity_poly.entity_id
_entity_poly.type
_entity_poly.pdbx_seq_one_letter_code
_entity_poly.pdbx_strand_id
1 'polypeptide(L)'
;LVDQNELYAECIKYYANILTPFSAFVDKKIKEVLDLKIPIDIIATSHGVIWRDNPTQIVEKYLTWANDYQENQITILYDTMWDGTKRMAEAITKGIREIDKEVNVKLYNIAKTDKNDLITEIFKSRIILVGSPTIGGGILSVVAEILEMIKGMRF
;
A
#
# COMPACT_ATOMS: atom_id res chain seq x y z
N LEU A 1 15.36 -19.53 10.65
CA LEU A 1 15.24 -18.60 9.49
C LEU A 1 14.02 -17.72 9.74
N VAL A 2 14.04 -16.47 9.30
CA VAL A 2 12.91 -15.54 9.47
C VAL A 2 11.74 -16.00 8.59
N ASP A 3 10.51 -15.81 9.08
CA ASP A 3 9.31 -16.07 8.28
C ASP A 3 9.30 -15.14 7.06
N GLN A 4 9.27 -15.73 5.87
CA GLN A 4 9.39 -14.97 4.63
C GLN A 4 8.15 -14.12 4.34
N ASN A 5 6.97 -14.57 4.75
CA ASN A 5 5.72 -13.82 4.53
C ASN A 5 5.70 -12.57 5.42
N GLU A 6 6.09 -12.70 6.68
CA GLU A 6 6.23 -11.58 7.61
C GLU A 6 7.29 -10.59 7.11
N LEU A 7 8.45 -11.09 6.66
CA LEU A 7 9.51 -10.25 6.11
C LEU A 7 9.01 -9.41 4.93
N TYR A 8 8.34 -10.03 3.95
CA TYR A 8 7.86 -9.29 2.78
C TYR A 8 6.68 -8.36 3.10
N ALA A 9 5.84 -8.71 4.07
CA ALA A 9 4.78 -7.82 4.56
C ALA A 9 5.36 -6.52 5.13
N GLU A 10 6.42 -6.61 5.94
CA GLU A 10 7.11 -5.44 6.47
C GLU A 10 7.87 -4.66 5.39
N CYS A 11 8.50 -5.34 4.42
CA CYS A 11 9.19 -4.67 3.31
C CYS A 11 8.23 -3.83 2.44
N ILE A 12 7.09 -4.39 2.04
CA ILE A 12 6.13 -3.63 1.22
C ILE A 12 5.47 -2.53 2.03
N LYS A 13 5.17 -2.76 3.32
CA LYS A 13 4.64 -1.75 4.23
C LYS A 13 5.60 -0.56 4.36
N TYR A 14 6.89 -0.82 4.51
CA TYR A 14 7.93 0.21 4.52
C TYR A 14 7.96 0.99 3.20
N TYR A 15 7.99 0.30 2.06
CA TYR A 15 8.03 0.95 0.76
C TYR A 15 6.79 1.84 0.53
N ALA A 16 5.60 1.28 0.75
CA ALA A 16 4.32 1.94 0.52
C ALA A 16 4.15 3.23 1.35
N ASN A 17 4.65 3.25 2.59
CA ASN A 17 4.44 4.37 3.52
C ASN A 17 5.55 5.44 3.49
N ILE A 18 6.70 5.15 2.90
CA ILE A 18 7.88 6.05 2.97
C ILE A 18 8.43 6.36 1.58
N LEU A 19 8.53 5.36 0.70
CA LEU A 19 9.29 5.46 -0.55
C LEU A 19 8.44 5.73 -1.78
N THR A 20 7.12 5.47 -1.72
CA THR A 20 6.16 5.73 -2.81
C THR A 20 6.38 7.08 -3.52
N PRO A 21 6.44 8.24 -2.84
CA PRO A 21 6.60 9.54 -3.51
C PRO A 21 7.97 9.73 -4.21
N PHE A 22 8.91 8.81 -3.99
CA PHE A 22 10.26 8.82 -4.55
C PHE A 22 10.52 7.68 -5.55
N SER A 23 9.48 6.94 -5.97
CA SER A 23 9.61 5.76 -6.84
C SER A 23 10.41 6.04 -8.13
N ALA A 24 10.25 7.22 -8.74
CA ALA A 24 11.02 7.63 -9.91
C ALA A 24 12.55 7.72 -9.67
N PHE A 25 12.97 7.99 -8.43
CA PHE A 25 14.39 7.99 -8.06
C PHE A 25 14.91 6.59 -7.75
N VAL A 26 14.05 5.69 -7.24
CA VAL A 26 14.40 4.30 -6.94
C VAL A 26 14.85 3.58 -8.22
N ASP A 27 14.02 3.62 -9.27
CA ASP A 27 14.34 2.97 -10.56
C ASP A 27 15.67 3.47 -11.15
N LYS A 28 15.86 4.79 -11.20
CA LYS A 28 17.09 5.42 -11.71
C LYS A 28 18.32 5.00 -10.92
N LYS A 29 18.24 5.03 -9.59
CA LYS A 29 19.38 4.74 -8.72
C LYS A 29 19.76 3.26 -8.75
N ILE A 30 18.77 2.36 -8.82
CA ILE A 30 19.05 0.92 -8.97
C ILE A 30 19.77 0.66 -10.29
N LYS A 31 19.30 1.23 -11.41
CA LYS A 31 19.96 1.09 -12.72
C LYS A 31 21.39 1.60 -12.71
N GLU A 32 21.63 2.78 -12.14
CA GLU A 32 22.99 3.34 -12.00
C GLU A 32 23.92 2.43 -11.21
N VAL A 33 23.45 1.81 -10.12
CA VAL A 33 24.25 0.88 -9.32
C VAL A 33 24.54 -0.42 -10.09
N LEU A 34 23.55 -0.95 -10.83
CA LEU A 34 23.74 -2.14 -11.67
C LEU A 34 24.77 -1.90 -12.79
N ASP A 35 24.82 -0.68 -13.35
CA ASP A 35 25.78 -0.31 -14.39
C ASP A 35 27.24 -0.30 -13.90
N LEU A 36 27.47 -0.21 -12.58
CA LEU A 36 28.80 -0.36 -11.97
C LEU A 36 29.34 -1.80 -12.08
N LYS A 37 28.48 -2.79 -12.37
CA LYS A 37 28.82 -4.21 -12.52
C LYS A 37 29.59 -4.78 -11.32
N ILE A 38 29.27 -4.30 -10.12
CA ILE A 38 29.85 -4.77 -8.86
C ILE A 38 29.10 -6.04 -8.43
N PRO A 39 29.79 -7.17 -8.15
CA PRO A 39 29.14 -8.34 -7.57
C PRO A 39 28.50 -8.03 -6.23
N ILE A 40 27.25 -8.46 -6.03
CA ILE A 40 26.49 -8.24 -4.79
C ILE A 40 26.33 -9.58 -4.08
N ASP A 41 27.16 -9.83 -3.07
CA ASP A 41 27.06 -11.04 -2.23
C ASP A 41 26.08 -10.83 -1.07
N ILE A 42 26.01 -9.60 -0.52
CA ILE A 42 25.22 -9.25 0.65
C ILE A 42 24.68 -7.83 0.52
N ILE A 43 23.44 -7.59 0.97
CA ILE A 43 22.89 -6.26 1.23
C ILE A 43 22.60 -6.15 2.73
N ALA A 44 23.40 -5.36 3.44
CA ALA A 44 23.24 -5.07 4.86
C ALA A 44 22.55 -3.71 5.04
N THR A 45 21.23 -3.73 5.25
CA THR A 45 20.42 -2.52 5.45
C THR A 45 20.59 -1.95 6.86
N SER A 46 20.20 -0.69 7.06
CA SER A 46 20.20 -0.06 8.40
C SER A 46 19.07 -0.56 9.31
N HIS A 47 18.05 -1.22 8.75
CA HIS A 47 16.89 -1.75 9.45
C HIS A 47 16.59 -3.18 9.02
N GLY A 48 16.25 -4.03 9.98
CA GLY A 48 15.79 -5.39 9.73
C GLY A 48 16.91 -6.38 9.44
N VAL A 49 16.68 -7.24 8.45
CA VAL A 49 17.54 -8.39 8.14
C VAL A 49 18.70 -8.02 7.21
N ILE A 50 19.76 -8.82 7.27
CA ILE A 50 20.82 -8.81 6.26
C ILE A 50 20.44 -9.79 5.14
N TRP A 51 20.35 -9.30 3.90
CA TRP A 51 20.07 -10.12 2.73
C TRP A 51 21.37 -10.79 2.28
N ARG A 52 21.51 -12.07 2.61
CA ARG A 52 22.71 -12.90 2.33
C ARG A 52 22.45 -14.12 1.45
N ASP A 53 21.17 -14.46 1.28
CA ASP A 53 20.71 -15.51 0.38
C ASP A 53 19.91 -14.81 -0.71
N ASN A 54 20.29 -15.00 -1.98
CA ASN A 54 19.76 -14.27 -3.14
C ASN A 54 19.50 -12.76 -2.84
N PRO A 55 20.53 -11.94 -2.55
CA PRO A 55 20.35 -10.56 -2.08
C PRO A 55 19.58 -9.68 -3.07
N THR A 56 19.62 -9.98 -4.36
CA THR A 56 18.91 -9.23 -5.40
C THR A 56 17.39 -9.40 -5.35
N GLN A 57 16.86 -10.37 -4.60
CA GLN A 57 15.41 -10.58 -4.45
C GLN A 57 14.67 -9.32 -3.97
N ILE A 58 15.27 -8.54 -3.06
CA ILE A 58 14.65 -7.30 -2.57
C ILE A 58 14.79 -6.16 -3.59
N VAL A 59 15.88 -6.15 -4.37
CA VAL A 59 16.10 -5.17 -5.44
C VAL A 59 15.03 -5.33 -6.53
N GLU A 60 14.73 -6.57 -6.93
CA GLU A 60 13.66 -6.89 -7.89
C GLU A 60 12.28 -6.45 -7.38
N LYS A 61 12.00 -6.62 -6.07
CA LYS A 61 10.78 -6.09 -5.46
C LYS A 61 10.72 -4.57 -5.52
N TYR A 62 11.81 -3.88 -5.20
CA TYR A 62 11.86 -2.42 -5.28
C TYR A 62 11.64 -1.90 -6.71
N LEU A 63 12.21 -2.56 -7.72
CA LEU A 63 11.94 -2.24 -9.12
C LEU A 63 10.47 -2.46 -9.49
N THR A 64 9.87 -3.54 -8.99
CA THR A 64 8.45 -3.84 -9.20
C THR A 64 7.55 -2.79 -8.54
N TRP A 65 7.84 -2.43 -7.28
CA TRP A 65 7.11 -1.44 -6.50
C TRP A 65 7.27 -0.01 -7.03
N ALA A 66 8.43 0.32 -7.59
CA ALA A 66 8.72 1.63 -8.16
C ALA A 66 8.00 1.90 -9.49
N ASN A 67 7.50 0.85 -10.17
CA ASN A 67 6.91 0.95 -11.49
C ASN A 67 5.37 0.94 -11.42
N ASP A 68 4.80 1.97 -10.79
CA ASP A 68 3.34 2.19 -10.65
C ASP A 68 2.60 0.90 -10.24
N TYR A 69 3.12 0.25 -9.19
CA TYR A 69 2.66 -1.07 -8.75
C TYR A 69 1.19 -1.06 -8.38
N GLN A 70 0.47 -2.07 -8.86
CA GLN A 70 -0.92 -2.31 -8.54
C GLN A 70 -1.24 -3.79 -8.76
N GLU A 71 -2.10 -4.33 -7.90
CA GLU A 71 -2.65 -5.67 -8.01
C GLU A 71 -4.09 -5.60 -8.56
N ASN A 72 -4.70 -6.76 -8.84
CA ASN A 72 -6.14 -6.84 -9.09
C ASN A 72 -6.94 -6.65 -7.78
N GLN A 73 -6.73 -5.51 -7.11
CA GLN A 73 -7.26 -5.17 -5.81
C GLN A 73 -8.03 -3.84 -5.86
N ILE A 74 -9.16 -3.79 -5.15
CA ILE A 74 -9.92 -2.57 -4.89
C ILE A 74 -10.00 -2.39 -3.37
N THR A 75 -9.60 -1.22 -2.88
CA THR A 75 -9.68 -0.90 -1.44
C THR A 75 -10.77 0.13 -1.18
N ILE A 76 -11.73 -0.26 -0.35
CA ILE A 76 -12.85 0.58 0.09
C ILE A 76 -12.58 0.99 1.53
N LEU A 77 -12.46 2.29 1.72
CA LEU A 77 -12.18 2.93 3.00
C LEU A 77 -13.41 3.71 3.41
N TYR A 78 -13.82 3.61 4.66
CA TYR A 78 -14.89 4.46 5.16
C TYR A 78 -14.73 4.78 6.63
N ASP A 79 -15.39 5.84 7.08
CA ASP A 79 -15.77 5.96 8.47
C ASP A 79 -17.26 6.29 8.60
N THR A 80 -17.82 6.08 9.79
CA THR A 80 -19.26 6.22 10.02
C THR A 80 -19.59 6.53 11.48
N MET A 81 -20.64 7.31 11.70
CA MET A 81 -21.17 7.58 13.05
C MET A 81 -22.30 6.62 13.43
N TRP A 82 -23.15 6.26 12.46
CA TRP A 82 -24.40 5.51 12.68
C TRP A 82 -24.61 4.41 11.62
N ASP A 83 -23.52 3.80 11.16
CA ASP A 83 -23.49 2.70 10.18
C ASP A 83 -24.12 2.97 8.79
N GLY A 84 -24.63 4.17 8.50
CA GLY A 84 -25.17 4.51 7.18
C GLY A 84 -24.14 4.32 6.06
N THR A 85 -22.94 4.88 6.23
CA THR A 85 -21.82 4.75 5.28
C THR A 85 -21.29 3.32 5.22
N LYS A 86 -21.30 2.59 6.35
CA LYS A 86 -20.92 1.17 6.41
C LYS A 86 -21.82 0.33 5.48
N ARG A 87 -23.14 0.49 5.60
CA ARG A 87 -24.11 -0.23 4.77
C ARG A 87 -23.91 0.04 3.28
N MET A 88 -23.59 1.27 2.91
CA MET A 88 -23.24 1.62 1.53
C MET A 88 -21.96 0.91 1.07
N ALA A 89 -20.90 0.96 1.88
CA ALA A 89 -19.62 0.34 1.55
C ALA A 89 -19.72 -1.20 1.43
N GLU A 90 -20.52 -1.84 2.29
CA GLU A 90 -20.83 -3.28 2.23
C GLU A 90 -21.64 -3.63 0.97
N ALA A 91 -22.63 -2.81 0.59
CA ALA A 91 -23.41 -3.02 -0.62
C ALA A 91 -22.57 -2.88 -1.90
N ILE A 92 -21.68 -1.87 -1.96
CA ILE A 92 -20.73 -1.70 -3.06
C ILE A 92 -19.77 -2.89 -3.14
N THR A 93 -19.22 -3.31 -2.00
CA THR A 93 -18.35 -4.50 -1.91
C THR A 93 -19.03 -5.73 -2.49
N LYS A 94 -20.30 -5.96 -2.11
CA LYS A 94 -21.11 -7.07 -2.61
C LYS A 94 -21.30 -6.99 -4.13
N GLY A 95 -21.70 -5.82 -4.65
CA GLY A 95 -21.91 -5.64 -6.09
C GLY A 95 -20.65 -5.87 -6.92
N ILE A 96 -19.48 -5.40 -6.46
CA ILE A 96 -18.20 -5.66 -7.14
C ILE A 96 -17.92 -7.16 -7.21
N ARG A 97 -18.02 -7.87 -6.07
CA ARG A 97 -17.75 -9.32 -5.98
C ARG A 97 -18.74 -10.18 -6.78
N GLU A 98 -19.96 -9.70 -7.01
CA GLU A 98 -20.95 -10.38 -7.83
C GLU A 98 -20.61 -10.33 -9.33
N ILE A 99 -20.00 -9.23 -9.79
CA ILE A 99 -19.65 -9.01 -11.19
C ILE A 99 -18.28 -9.60 -11.52
N ASP A 100 -17.30 -9.43 -10.63
CA ASP A 100 -15.93 -9.92 -10.81
C ASP A 100 -15.49 -10.64 -9.53
N LYS A 101 -15.27 -11.96 -9.62
CA LYS A 101 -14.86 -12.80 -8.48
C LYS A 101 -13.35 -12.83 -8.28
N GLU A 102 -12.58 -12.44 -9.29
CA GLU A 102 -11.12 -12.48 -9.28
C GLU A 102 -10.54 -11.21 -8.65
N VAL A 103 -11.33 -10.13 -8.58
CA VAL A 103 -10.90 -8.90 -7.90
C VAL A 103 -10.90 -9.08 -6.39
N ASN A 104 -9.74 -8.83 -5.79
CA ASN A 104 -9.59 -8.82 -4.34
C ASN A 104 -10.17 -7.50 -3.78
N VAL A 105 -11.33 -7.56 -3.15
CA VAL A 105 -11.96 -6.37 -2.55
C VAL A 105 -11.66 -6.32 -1.05
N LYS A 106 -10.96 -5.25 -0.63
CA LYS A 106 -10.69 -4.94 0.77
C LYS A 106 -11.66 -3.87 1.26
N LEU A 107 -12.22 -4.07 2.45
CA LEU A 107 -13.17 -3.14 3.06
C LEU A 107 -12.68 -2.81 4.47
N TYR A 108 -12.40 -1.54 4.74
CA TYR A 108 -11.87 -1.09 6.03
C TYR A 108 -12.67 0.08 6.61
N ASN A 109 -12.94 -0.01 7.91
CA ASN A 109 -13.28 1.16 8.70
C ASN A 109 -11.98 1.86 9.14
N ILE A 110 -11.79 3.10 8.71
CA ILE A 110 -10.56 3.87 8.93
C ILE A 110 -10.31 4.10 10.42
N ALA A 111 -11.36 4.37 11.21
CA ALA A 111 -11.22 4.62 12.65
C ALA A 111 -10.82 3.37 13.46
N LYS A 112 -10.86 2.17 12.87
CA LYS A 112 -10.58 0.89 13.54
C LYS A 112 -9.38 0.14 12.98
N THR A 113 -8.67 0.72 12.01
CA THR A 113 -7.57 0.06 11.29
C THR A 113 -6.31 0.90 11.38
N ASP A 114 -5.13 0.27 11.47
CA ASP A 114 -3.86 0.99 11.44
C ASP A 114 -3.69 1.72 10.11
N LYS A 115 -3.26 2.99 10.17
CA LYS A 115 -3.17 3.86 9.00
C LYS A 115 -2.10 3.39 8.02
N ASN A 116 -1.01 2.81 8.51
CA ASN A 116 0.06 2.33 7.63
C ASN A 116 -0.36 1.06 6.90
N ASP A 117 -1.18 0.21 7.53
CA ASP A 117 -1.81 -0.92 6.85
C ASP A 117 -2.77 -0.42 5.75
N LEU A 118 -3.58 0.61 6.03
CA LEU A 118 -4.46 1.20 5.02
C LEU A 118 -3.69 1.74 3.81
N ILE A 119 -2.61 2.51 4.04
CA ILE A 119 -1.74 3.03 2.98
C ILE A 119 -1.09 1.89 2.18
N THR A 120 -0.71 0.79 2.84
CA THR A 120 -0.17 -0.39 2.16
C THR A 120 -1.22 -1.06 1.28
N GLU A 121 -2.47 -1.16 1.74
CA GLU A 121 -3.56 -1.70 0.92
C GLU A 121 -3.94 -0.77 -0.23
N ILE A 122 -3.91 0.55 -0.03
CA ILE A 122 -4.06 1.55 -1.10
C ILE A 122 -2.96 1.40 -2.15
N PHE A 123 -1.70 1.28 -1.73
CA PHE A 123 -0.56 1.10 -2.63
C PHE A 123 -0.71 -0.12 -3.54
N LYS A 124 -1.30 -1.22 -3.04
CA LYS A 124 -1.56 -2.42 -3.85
C LYS A 124 -2.79 -2.30 -4.75
N SER A 125 -3.61 -1.25 -4.63
CA SER A 125 -4.93 -1.19 -5.26
C SER A 125 -4.92 -0.39 -6.55
N ARG A 126 -5.56 -0.92 -7.61
CA ARG A 126 -5.84 -0.19 -8.85
C ARG A 126 -6.94 0.87 -8.71
N ILE A 127 -7.85 0.68 -7.75
CA ILE A 127 -8.99 1.57 -7.49
C ILE A 127 -9.16 1.68 -5.97
N ILE A 128 -9.43 2.91 -5.51
CA ILE A 128 -9.89 3.16 -4.14
C ILE A 128 -11.26 3.83 -4.13
N LEU A 129 -12.05 3.53 -3.10
CA LEU A 129 -13.29 4.22 -2.81
C LEU A 129 -13.23 4.73 -1.37
N VAL A 130 -13.59 5.99 -1.15
CA VAL A 130 -13.54 6.62 0.18
C VAL A 130 -14.93 7.14 0.56
N GLY A 131 -15.46 6.67 1.68
CA GLY A 131 -16.78 7.02 2.19
C GLY A 131 -16.75 7.78 3.52
N SER A 132 -17.54 8.86 3.62
CA SER A 132 -17.76 9.60 4.86
C SER A 132 -19.20 10.11 4.92
N PRO A 133 -19.87 10.11 6.10
CA PRO A 133 -21.01 10.99 6.31
C PRO A 133 -20.56 12.46 6.40
N THR A 134 -21.52 13.38 6.33
CA THR A 134 -21.27 14.81 6.60
C THR A 134 -21.39 15.10 8.09
N ILE A 135 -20.42 15.82 8.65
CA ILE A 135 -20.45 16.36 10.02
C ILE A 135 -19.99 17.81 10.00
N GLY A 136 -20.78 18.72 10.60
CA GLY A 136 -20.41 20.14 10.69
C GLY A 136 -20.11 20.83 9.35
N GLY A 137 -20.71 20.35 8.24
CA GLY A 137 -20.45 20.86 6.89
C GLY A 137 -19.22 20.27 6.19
N GLY A 138 -18.50 19.33 6.81
CA GLY A 138 -17.34 18.64 6.24
C GLY A 138 -17.45 17.10 6.32
N ILE A 139 -16.32 16.43 6.08
CA ILE A 139 -16.16 14.97 6.26
C ILE A 139 -15.66 14.66 7.68
N LEU A 140 -15.68 13.38 8.07
CA LEU A 140 -15.09 12.93 9.34
C LEU A 140 -13.57 13.17 9.35
N SER A 141 -13.03 13.56 10.50
CA SER A 141 -11.62 13.94 10.66
C SER A 141 -10.65 12.82 10.27
N VAL A 142 -10.96 11.57 10.62
CA VAL A 142 -10.13 10.41 10.24
C VAL A 142 -10.10 10.17 8.73
N VAL A 143 -11.17 10.55 8.02
CA VAL A 143 -11.23 10.48 6.55
C VAL A 143 -10.38 11.60 5.95
N ALA A 144 -10.43 12.81 6.53
CA ALA A 144 -9.56 13.90 6.09
C ALA A 144 -8.07 13.55 6.28
N GLU A 145 -7.73 12.91 7.40
CA GLU A 145 -6.36 12.48 7.69
C GLU A 145 -5.83 11.48 6.65
N ILE A 146 -6.58 10.41 6.34
CA ILE A 146 -6.11 9.43 5.35
C ILE A 146 -5.99 10.04 3.96
N LEU A 147 -6.87 10.98 3.58
CA LEU A 147 -6.79 11.69 2.30
C LEU A 147 -5.54 12.58 2.22
N GLU A 148 -5.14 13.23 3.31
CA GLU A 148 -3.90 14.01 3.33
C GLU A 148 -2.66 13.11 3.25
N MET A 149 -2.67 11.94 3.91
CA MET A 149 -1.61 10.94 3.76
C MET A 149 -1.49 10.45 2.31
N ILE A 150 -2.63 10.12 1.67
CA ILE A 150 -2.71 9.69 0.26
C ILE A 150 -2.09 10.76 -0.66
N LYS A 151 -2.48 12.02 -0.47
CA LYS A 151 -1.93 13.15 -1.22
C LYS A 151 -0.41 13.28 -1.07
N GLY A 152 0.12 13.03 0.14
CA GLY A 152 1.55 13.02 0.40
C GLY A 152 2.30 11.88 -0.30
N MET A 153 1.68 10.71 -0.44
CA MET A 153 2.29 9.53 -1.07
C MET A 153 2.39 9.65 -2.59
N ARG A 154 1.55 10.48 -3.24
CA ARG A 154 1.56 10.70 -4.70
C ARG A 154 1.45 9.40 -5.50
N PHE A 155 0.49 8.55 -5.12
CA PHE A 155 0.07 7.39 -5.92
C PHE A 155 -0.27 7.78 -7.36
#